data_AF-A0A959LST5-F1
#
_entry.id   AF-A0A959LST5-F1
#
_cell.length_a   1.000
_cell.length_b   1.000
_cell.length_c   1.000
_cell.angle_alpha   90.00
_cell.angle_beta   90.00
_cell.angle_gamma   90.00
#
_symmetry.space_group_name_H-M   'P 1'
#
loop_
_entity.id
_entity.type
_entity.pdbx_description
1 polymer ?
#
loop_
_entity_poly.entity_id
_entity_poly.type
_entity_poly.pdbx_seq_one_letter_code
_entity_poly.pdbx_strand_id
1 'polypeptide(L)'
;MPYKNTPRIEMSDKFLPEISKEQLLEVQNKGDLHAYYDLLCNPLHEELYRRQDFVFLEDLTEAQQLFISYDYVQNQVLQGGFIQLFQNGYVGLLPNMPGWLITIGQEAMSKVIDDALKEFVLNHEVLSKETTVEEFALMYDKLPQFGDLDDRFKALHEQTLKGMLEFATNHIEEFAVIK
;
A
#
# COMPACT_ATOMS: atom_id res chain seq x y z
N MET A 1 -13.33 -21.61 25.96
CA MET A 1 -11.88 -21.72 25.76
C MET A 1 -11.27 -20.36 26.04
N PRO A 2 -10.21 -20.22 26.86
CA PRO A 2 -9.64 -18.91 27.14
C PRO A 2 -8.81 -18.45 25.94
N TYR A 3 -9.02 -17.20 25.53
CA TYR A 3 -8.24 -16.52 24.51
C TYR A 3 -6.77 -16.50 24.93
N LYS A 4 -5.89 -17.03 24.08
CA LYS A 4 -4.44 -16.93 24.25
C LYS A 4 -4.05 -15.46 24.05
N ASN A 5 -3.29 -14.94 25.01
CA ASN A 5 -2.58 -13.68 24.93
C ASN A 5 -1.84 -13.57 23.59
N THR A 6 -2.25 -12.63 22.76
CA THR A 6 -1.42 -12.14 21.65
C THR A 6 -0.22 -11.40 22.27
N PRO A 7 1.03 -11.68 21.87
CA PRO A 7 2.16 -10.91 22.36
C PRO A 7 1.98 -9.45 21.92
N ARG A 8 2.11 -8.53 22.90
CA ARG A 8 2.26 -7.10 22.62
C ARG A 8 3.59 -6.95 21.90
N ILE A 9 3.57 -6.68 20.59
CA ILE A 9 4.77 -6.33 19.84
C ILE A 9 5.32 -5.07 20.50
N GLU A 10 6.50 -5.17 21.14
CA GLU A 10 7.16 -3.98 21.68
C GLU A 10 7.63 -3.14 20.49
N MET A 11 7.18 -1.88 20.41
CA MET A 11 7.58 -0.97 19.33
C MET A 11 9.08 -0.60 19.35
N SER A 12 9.87 -1.14 20.29
CA SER A 12 11.29 -0.82 20.46
C SER A 12 12.18 -1.29 19.31
N ASP A 13 11.72 -2.26 18.52
CA ASP A 13 12.53 -2.91 17.48
C ASP A 13 12.15 -2.42 16.06
N LYS A 14 11.24 -1.45 15.95
CA LYS A 14 10.73 -0.95 14.67
C LYS A 14 11.48 0.28 14.17
N PHE A 15 11.65 0.39 12.85
CA PHE A 15 12.22 1.56 12.22
C PHE A 15 11.24 2.72 12.27
N LEU A 16 11.60 3.78 12.99
CA LEU A 16 10.82 5.02 13.08
C LEU A 16 11.71 6.20 12.64
N PRO A 17 11.51 6.77 11.43
CA PRO A 17 12.21 7.97 11.00
C PRO A 17 11.94 9.15 11.94
N GLU A 18 12.90 10.09 11.99
CA GLU A 18 12.71 11.34 12.70
C GLU A 18 11.99 12.35 11.81
N ILE A 19 10.90 12.93 12.31
CA ILE A 19 10.14 13.99 11.62
C ILE A 19 10.08 15.21 12.54
N SER A 20 10.39 16.40 12.01
CA SER A 20 10.25 17.65 12.77
C SER A 20 8.78 17.96 13.02
N LYS A 21 8.48 18.39 14.25
CA LYS A 21 7.14 18.84 14.62
C LYS A 21 6.65 19.98 13.72
N GLU A 22 7.53 20.91 13.34
CA GLU A 22 7.19 22.00 12.43
C GLU A 22 6.75 21.48 11.05
N GLN A 23 7.50 20.53 10.48
CA GLN A 23 7.16 19.92 9.18
C GLN A 23 5.82 19.19 9.23
N LEU A 24 5.59 18.42 10.29
CA LEU A 24 4.33 17.70 10.49
C LEU A 24 3.14 18.67 10.58
N LEU A 25 3.26 19.72 11.41
CA LEU A 25 2.21 20.73 11.54
C LEU A 25 1.98 21.49 10.24
N GLU A 26 3.04 21.75 9.47
CA GLU A 26 2.92 22.45 8.19
C GLU A 26 2.07 21.66 7.18
N VAL A 27 2.35 20.37 6.98
CA VAL A 27 1.60 19.54 6.03
C VAL A 27 0.16 19.32 6.49
N GLN A 28 -0.06 19.12 7.79
CA GLN A 28 -1.40 18.96 8.37
C GLN A 28 -2.25 20.24 8.23
N ASN A 29 -1.67 21.42 8.46
CA ASN A 29 -2.40 22.69 8.36
C ASN A 29 -2.71 23.10 6.92
N LYS A 30 -1.84 22.76 5.97
CA LYS A 30 -2.08 23.04 4.54
C LYS A 30 -3.16 22.14 3.94
N GLY A 31 -3.40 20.96 4.53
CA GLY A 31 -4.34 19.97 4.01
C GLY A 31 -3.89 19.33 2.69
N ASP A 32 -2.60 19.40 2.39
CA ASP A 32 -2.02 18.76 1.20
C ASP A 32 -1.78 17.27 1.51
N LEU A 33 -2.71 16.44 1.06
CA LEU A 33 -2.67 14.99 1.29
C LEU A 33 -1.43 14.34 0.68
N HIS A 34 -1.00 14.82 -0.48
CA HIS A 34 0.17 14.25 -1.16
C HIS A 34 1.44 14.60 -0.39
N ALA A 35 1.62 15.87 -0.01
CA ALA A 35 2.77 16.27 0.78
C ALA A 35 2.82 15.55 2.15
N TYR A 36 1.66 15.31 2.78
CA TYR A 36 1.62 14.57 4.04
C TYR A 36 1.94 13.08 3.84
N TYR A 37 1.39 12.46 2.79
CA TYR A 37 1.71 11.08 2.43
C TYR A 37 3.20 10.91 2.15
N ASP A 38 3.78 11.80 1.34
CA ASP A 38 5.20 11.82 1.00
C ASP A 38 6.08 12.00 2.24
N LEU A 39 5.69 12.86 3.18
CA LEU A 39 6.41 13.06 4.44
C LEU A 39 6.54 11.75 5.24
N LEU A 40 5.51 10.90 5.20
CA LEU A 40 5.47 9.62 5.92
C LEU A 40 6.14 8.50 5.11
N CYS A 41 6.02 8.50 3.78
CA CYS A 41 6.45 7.41 2.92
C CYS A 41 7.90 7.54 2.42
N ASN A 42 8.38 8.76 2.14
CA ASN A 42 9.72 8.97 1.58
C ASN A 42 10.85 8.42 2.46
N PRO A 43 10.84 8.60 3.80
CA PRO A 43 11.88 8.01 4.64
C PRO A 43 11.93 6.48 4.57
N LEU A 44 10.79 5.82 4.32
CA LEU A 44 10.72 4.36 4.16
C LEU A 44 11.38 3.93 2.83
N HIS A 45 11.12 4.66 1.74
CA HIS A 45 11.76 4.43 0.44
C HIS A 45 13.27 4.68 0.49
N GLU A 46 13.70 5.77 1.12
CA GLU A 46 15.11 6.08 1.31
C GLU A 46 15.84 4.98 2.08
N GLU A 47 15.22 4.48 3.15
CA GLU A 47 15.79 3.41 3.97
C GLU A 47 15.81 2.06 3.24
N LEU A 48 14.73 1.72 2.51
CA LEU A 48 14.69 0.53 1.66
C LEU A 48 15.81 0.58 0.59
N TYR A 49 15.97 1.73 -0.06
CA TYR A 49 17.04 1.95 -1.04
C TYR A 49 18.44 1.85 -0.40
N ARG A 50 18.62 2.42 0.79
CA ARG A 50 19.90 2.39 1.52
C ARG A 50 20.30 0.97 1.93
N ARG A 51 19.34 0.15 2.36
CA ARG A 51 19.59 -1.23 2.80
C ARG A 51 19.71 -2.21 1.63
N GLN A 52 19.06 -1.93 0.51
CA GLN A 52 18.95 -2.83 -0.66
C GLN A 52 18.46 -4.24 -0.28
N ASP A 53 17.66 -4.33 0.78
CA ASP A 53 17.18 -5.58 1.35
C ASP A 53 15.71 -5.46 1.76
N PHE A 54 14.89 -6.35 1.23
CA PHE A 54 13.46 -6.43 1.55
C PHE A 54 13.17 -6.99 2.93
N VAL A 55 14.15 -7.60 3.62
CA VAL A 55 14.03 -7.94 5.05
C VAL A 55 13.69 -6.69 5.88
N PHE A 56 14.06 -5.49 5.40
CA PHE A 56 13.67 -4.24 6.03
C PHE A 56 12.16 -4.09 6.25
N LEU A 57 11.30 -4.67 5.40
CA LEU A 57 9.85 -4.61 5.60
C LEU A 57 9.42 -5.25 6.93
N GLU A 58 10.19 -6.21 7.47
CA GLU A 58 9.94 -6.82 8.78
C GLU A 58 10.22 -5.86 9.95
N ASP A 59 11.06 -4.85 9.73
CA ASP A 59 11.38 -3.80 10.71
C ASP A 59 10.32 -2.68 10.71
N LEU A 60 9.37 -2.70 9.79
CA LEU A 60 8.30 -1.71 9.71
C LEU A 60 7.10 -2.10 10.57
N THR A 61 6.35 -1.10 11.04
CA THR A 61 5.00 -1.29 11.59
C THR A 61 4.05 -1.74 10.46
N GLU A 62 2.92 -2.37 10.80
CA GLU A 62 1.92 -2.73 9.80
C GLU A 62 1.38 -1.51 9.05
N ALA A 63 1.27 -0.37 9.74
CA ALA A 63 0.85 0.89 9.15
C ALA A 63 1.88 1.43 8.14
N GLN A 64 3.18 1.37 8.46
CA GLN A 64 4.25 1.71 7.52
C GLN A 64 4.30 0.74 6.33
N GLN A 65 4.13 -0.57 6.57
CA GLN A 65 4.06 -1.58 5.49
C GLN A 65 2.90 -1.29 4.55
N LEU A 66 1.74 -0.91 5.08
CA LEU A 66 0.59 -0.49 4.28
C LEU A 66 0.95 0.73 3.41
N PHE A 67 1.54 1.78 3.97
CA PHE A 67 1.89 2.99 3.22
C PHE A 67 2.89 2.72 2.09
N ILE A 68 4.03 2.08 2.39
CA ILE A 68 5.03 1.81 1.35
C ILE A 68 4.48 0.86 0.27
N SER A 69 3.71 -0.17 0.66
CA SER A 69 3.11 -1.10 -0.29
C SER A 69 2.05 -0.41 -1.16
N TYR A 70 1.16 0.37 -0.54
CA TYR A 70 0.12 1.10 -1.25
C TYR A 70 0.69 2.15 -2.20
N ASP A 71 1.85 2.74 -1.88
CA ASP A 71 2.54 3.66 -2.77
C ASP A 71 2.97 2.99 -4.09
N TYR A 72 3.56 1.79 -4.02
CA TYR A 72 3.84 1.03 -5.23
C TYR A 72 2.56 0.63 -5.97
N VAL A 73 1.51 0.20 -5.25
CA VAL A 73 0.23 -0.19 -5.86
C VAL A 73 -0.42 0.98 -6.61
N GLN A 74 -0.57 2.14 -5.98
CA GLN A 74 -1.19 3.31 -6.64
C GLN A 74 -0.40 3.74 -7.87
N ASN A 75 0.93 3.69 -7.81
CA ASN A 75 1.81 4.07 -8.93
C ASN A 75 1.63 3.14 -10.14
N GLN A 76 1.34 1.86 -9.92
CA GLN A 76 1.04 0.93 -11.01
C GLN A 76 -0.41 1.05 -11.48
N VAL A 77 -1.38 0.97 -10.56
CA VAL A 77 -2.80 0.82 -10.90
C VAL A 77 -3.38 2.11 -11.48
N LEU A 78 -2.99 3.28 -10.97
CA LEU A 78 -3.48 4.55 -11.52
C LEU A 78 -2.92 4.84 -12.92
N GLN A 79 -1.72 4.33 -13.24
CA GLN A 79 -1.08 4.53 -14.55
C GLN A 79 -1.52 3.49 -15.60
N GLY A 80 -1.54 2.20 -15.24
CA GLY A 80 -1.79 1.11 -16.17
C GLY A 80 -2.60 -0.07 -15.61
N GLY A 81 -3.26 0.12 -14.47
CA GLY A 81 -4.17 -0.85 -13.88
C GLY A 81 -3.51 -2.05 -13.20
N PHE A 82 -4.33 -2.96 -12.68
CA PHE A 82 -3.89 -4.16 -11.99
C PHE A 82 -3.12 -5.11 -12.91
N ILE A 83 -3.43 -5.16 -14.21
CA ILE A 83 -2.67 -5.98 -15.16
C ILE A 83 -1.20 -5.51 -15.20
N GLN A 84 -0.94 -4.20 -15.24
CA GLN A 84 0.42 -3.66 -15.17
C GLN A 84 1.10 -4.02 -13.85
N LEU A 85 0.40 -3.88 -12.73
CA LEU A 85 0.91 -4.25 -11.40
C LEU A 85 1.40 -5.70 -11.38
N PHE A 86 0.61 -6.63 -11.92
CA PHE A 86 0.95 -8.05 -11.93
C PHE A 86 2.08 -8.39 -12.91
N GLN A 87 2.05 -7.83 -14.11
CA GLN A 87 3.11 -8.01 -15.11
C GLN A 87 4.46 -7.47 -14.63
N ASN A 88 4.45 -6.39 -13.85
CA ASN A 88 5.64 -5.82 -13.23
C ASN A 88 6.07 -6.56 -11.94
N GLY A 89 5.41 -7.64 -11.56
CA GLY A 89 5.81 -8.51 -10.44
C GLY A 89 5.44 -7.99 -9.05
N TYR A 90 4.60 -6.95 -8.94
CA TYR A 90 4.25 -6.33 -7.65
C TYR A 90 3.13 -7.06 -6.88
N VAL A 91 2.68 -8.24 -7.35
CA VAL A 91 1.64 -9.03 -6.68
C VAL A 91 1.98 -9.33 -5.21
N GLY A 92 3.27 -9.47 -4.88
CA GLY A 92 3.75 -9.77 -3.53
C GLY A 92 3.40 -8.72 -2.47
N LEU A 93 3.04 -7.50 -2.88
CA LEU A 93 2.64 -6.41 -1.98
C LEU A 93 1.18 -6.50 -1.51
N LEU A 94 0.35 -7.29 -2.19
CA LEU A 94 -1.09 -7.32 -1.96
C LEU A 94 -1.58 -8.25 -0.82
N PRO A 95 -0.99 -9.43 -0.52
CA PRO A 95 -1.62 -10.43 0.33
C PRO A 95 -2.06 -9.95 1.73
N ASN A 96 -1.26 -9.11 2.38
CA ASN A 96 -1.57 -8.60 3.72
C ASN A 96 -2.40 -7.30 3.69
N MET A 97 -2.43 -6.61 2.55
CA MET A 97 -3.06 -5.29 2.40
C MET A 97 -4.56 -5.27 2.73
N PRO A 98 -5.38 -6.28 2.36
CA PRO A 98 -6.78 -6.33 2.81
C PRO A 98 -6.91 -6.27 4.34
N GLY A 99 -6.07 -7.00 5.08
CA GLY A 99 -6.08 -7.00 6.54
C GLY A 99 -5.73 -5.63 7.13
N TRP A 100 -4.68 -5.00 6.62
CA TRP A 100 -4.27 -3.66 7.06
C TRP A 100 -5.34 -2.60 6.76
N LEU A 101 -5.94 -2.65 5.57
CA LEU A 101 -7.02 -1.73 5.17
C LEU A 101 -8.26 -1.89 6.07
N ILE A 102 -8.63 -3.11 6.45
CA ILE A 102 -9.73 -3.35 7.40
C ILE A 102 -9.41 -2.73 8.76
N THR A 103 -8.19 -2.90 9.27
CA THR A 103 -7.76 -2.33 10.57
C THR A 103 -7.94 -0.80 10.62
N ILE A 104 -7.76 -0.11 9.50
CA ILE A 104 -7.93 1.34 9.40
C ILE A 104 -9.30 1.77 8.86
N GLY A 105 -10.27 0.86 8.77
CA GLY A 105 -11.65 1.15 8.35
C GLY A 105 -11.85 1.33 6.84
N GLN A 106 -10.89 0.96 6.00
CA GLN A 106 -10.96 1.06 4.53
C GLN A 106 -11.45 -0.25 3.88
N GLU A 107 -12.57 -0.79 4.36
CA GLU A 107 -13.12 -2.08 3.94
C GLU A 107 -13.47 -2.13 2.43
N ALA A 108 -13.93 -1.01 1.85
CA ALA A 108 -14.27 -0.95 0.44
C ALA A 108 -13.04 -1.17 -0.46
N MET A 109 -11.92 -0.53 -0.13
CA MET A 109 -10.65 -0.76 -0.85
C MET A 109 -10.11 -2.16 -0.57
N SER A 110 -10.21 -2.64 0.68
CA SER A 110 -9.84 -4.01 1.02
C SER A 110 -10.52 -5.03 0.11
N LYS A 111 -11.81 -4.85 -0.19
CA LYS A 111 -12.55 -5.73 -1.09
C LYS A 111 -12.02 -5.68 -2.53
N VAL A 112 -11.63 -4.50 -3.03
CA VAL A 112 -11.04 -4.36 -4.38
C VAL A 112 -9.72 -5.13 -4.47
N ILE A 113 -8.85 -4.97 -3.47
CA ILE A 113 -7.56 -5.69 -3.44
C ILE A 113 -7.76 -7.21 -3.33
N ASP A 114 -8.69 -7.65 -2.49
CA ASP A 114 -9.02 -9.08 -2.35
C ASP A 114 -9.60 -9.67 -3.65
N ASP A 115 -10.49 -8.94 -4.34
CA ASP A 115 -11.02 -9.38 -5.63
C ASP A 115 -9.92 -9.41 -6.71
N ALA A 116 -9.01 -8.44 -6.74
CA ALA A 116 -7.86 -8.43 -7.66
C ALA A 116 -6.90 -9.62 -7.42
N LEU A 117 -6.65 -9.99 -6.15
CA LEU A 117 -5.87 -11.17 -5.79
C LEU A 117 -6.54 -12.47 -6.27
N LYS A 118 -7.86 -12.60 -6.12
CA LYS A 118 -8.61 -13.76 -6.64
C LYS A 118 -8.48 -13.88 -8.15
N GLU A 119 -8.68 -12.78 -8.86
CA GLU A 119 -8.54 -12.75 -10.32
C GLU A 119 -7.11 -13.03 -10.77
N PHE A 120 -6.10 -12.57 -10.02
CA PHE A 120 -4.71 -12.94 -10.27
C PHE A 120 -4.50 -14.45 -10.17
N VAL A 121 -5.00 -15.09 -9.11
CA VAL A 121 -4.86 -16.54 -8.93
C VAL A 121 -5.57 -17.33 -10.04
N LEU A 122 -6.77 -16.91 -10.43
CA LEU A 122 -7.54 -17.55 -11.50
C LEU A 122 -6.86 -17.43 -12.88
N ASN A 123 -6.08 -16.37 -13.10
CA ASN A 123 -5.47 -16.05 -14.39
C ASN A 123 -3.94 -16.02 -14.35
N HIS A 124 -3.33 -16.68 -13.34
CA HIS A 124 -1.89 -16.62 -13.06
C HIS A 124 -1.02 -16.96 -14.27
N GLU A 125 -1.38 -17.99 -15.05
CA GLU A 125 -0.61 -18.39 -16.23
C GLU A 125 -0.48 -17.26 -17.27
N VAL A 126 -1.53 -16.45 -17.43
CA VAL A 126 -1.55 -15.32 -18.37
C VAL A 126 -0.83 -14.11 -17.77
N LEU A 127 -1.02 -13.86 -16.47
CA LEU A 127 -0.52 -12.66 -15.79
C LEU A 127 0.93 -12.75 -15.33
N SER A 128 1.52 -13.94 -15.21
CA SER A 128 2.90 -14.14 -14.77
C SER A 128 3.89 -14.43 -15.91
N LYS A 129 3.41 -14.50 -17.15
CA LYS A 129 4.27 -14.67 -18.33
C LYS A 129 4.83 -13.31 -18.74
N GLU A 130 6.08 -13.27 -19.20
CA GLU A 130 6.62 -12.13 -19.94
C GLU A 130 5.75 -11.85 -21.18
N THR A 131 5.32 -10.61 -21.36
CA THR A 131 4.52 -10.17 -22.49
C THR A 131 5.18 -9.05 -23.26
N THR A 132 4.95 -8.99 -24.58
CA THR A 132 5.32 -7.81 -25.38
C THR A 132 4.32 -6.67 -25.15
N VAL A 133 4.67 -5.45 -25.58
CA VAL A 133 3.76 -4.30 -25.50
C VAL A 133 2.45 -4.56 -26.25
N GLU A 134 2.51 -5.24 -27.39
CA GLU A 134 1.35 -5.62 -28.18
C GLU A 134 0.50 -6.68 -27.48
N GLU A 135 1.12 -7.66 -26.84
CA GLU A 135 0.41 -8.68 -26.05
C GLU A 135 -0.27 -8.06 -24.83
N PHE A 136 0.41 -7.13 -24.15
CA PHE A 136 -0.13 -6.36 -23.02
C PHE A 136 -1.36 -5.55 -23.41
N ALA A 137 -1.31 -4.84 -24.55
CA ALA A 137 -2.43 -4.03 -25.04
C ALA A 137 -3.71 -4.85 -25.28
N LEU A 138 -3.57 -6.15 -25.57
CA LEU A 138 -4.69 -7.07 -25.79
C LEU A 138 -5.14 -7.79 -24.51
N MET A 139 -4.50 -7.57 -23.36
CA MET A 139 -4.85 -8.29 -22.12
C MET A 139 -6.21 -7.88 -21.57
N TYR A 140 -6.61 -6.62 -21.73
CA TYR A 140 -7.94 -6.16 -21.30
C TYR A 140 -9.08 -6.77 -22.14
N ASP A 141 -8.83 -7.12 -23.40
CA ASP A 141 -9.81 -7.87 -24.21
C ASP A 141 -9.98 -9.30 -23.71
N LYS A 142 -8.88 -9.91 -23.23
CA LYS A 142 -8.86 -11.29 -22.71
C LYS A 142 -9.37 -11.38 -21.27
N LEU A 143 -9.13 -10.33 -20.48
CA LEU A 143 -9.41 -10.27 -19.05
C LEU A 143 -10.21 -9.00 -18.72
N PRO A 144 -11.43 -8.87 -19.28
CA PRO A 144 -12.24 -7.66 -19.15
C PRO A 144 -12.62 -7.33 -17.70
N GLN A 145 -12.59 -8.32 -16.79
CA GLN A 145 -12.88 -8.11 -15.38
C GLN A 145 -11.88 -7.18 -14.66
N PHE A 146 -10.64 -7.05 -15.16
CA PHE A 146 -9.68 -6.10 -14.59
C PHE A 146 -10.06 -4.64 -14.85
N GLY A 147 -10.82 -4.35 -15.92
CA GLY A 147 -11.33 -3.01 -16.16
C GLY A 147 -12.23 -2.52 -15.02
N ASP A 148 -13.14 -3.38 -14.53
CA ASP A 148 -14.00 -3.06 -13.37
C ASP A 148 -13.18 -2.86 -12.09
N LEU A 149 -12.17 -3.70 -11.86
CA LEU A 149 -11.29 -3.58 -10.71
C LEU A 149 -10.50 -2.26 -10.72
N ASP A 150 -9.97 -1.87 -11.88
CA ASP A 150 -9.23 -0.61 -12.03
C ASP A 150 -10.13 0.60 -11.77
N ASP A 151 -11.34 0.59 -12.30
CA ASP A 151 -12.32 1.66 -12.10
C ASP A 151 -12.75 1.76 -10.63
N ARG A 152 -12.98 0.63 -9.97
CA ARG A 152 -13.29 0.58 -8.53
C ARG A 152 -12.13 1.09 -7.69
N PHE A 153 -10.89 0.70 -8.01
CA PHE A 153 -9.71 1.21 -7.33
C PHE A 153 -9.61 2.74 -7.48
N LYS A 154 -9.68 3.26 -8.71
CA LYS A 154 -9.63 4.70 -9.00
C LYS A 154 -10.72 5.48 -8.26
N ALA A 155 -11.95 4.96 -8.26
CA ALA A 155 -13.09 5.60 -7.59
C ALA A 155 -12.92 5.69 -6.07
N LEU A 156 -12.30 4.68 -5.44
CA LEU A 156 -12.07 4.64 -3.99
C LEU A 156 -10.74 5.26 -3.56
N HIS A 157 -9.83 5.51 -4.49
CA HIS A 157 -8.45 5.86 -4.22
C HIS A 157 -8.30 7.09 -3.32
N GLU A 158 -8.95 8.21 -3.67
CA GLU A 158 -8.85 9.46 -2.91
C GLU A 158 -9.41 9.33 -1.49
N GLN A 159 -10.54 8.62 -1.33
CA GLN A 159 -11.13 8.36 -0.01
C GLN A 159 -10.22 7.48 0.84
N THR A 160 -9.63 6.45 0.23
CA THR A 160 -8.71 5.54 0.91
C THR A 160 -7.47 6.29 1.40
N LEU A 161 -6.90 7.15 0.55
CA LEU A 161 -5.74 7.97 0.92
C LEU A 161 -6.05 8.89 2.10
N LYS A 162 -7.24 9.52 2.12
CA LYS A 162 -7.70 10.32 3.27
C LYS A 162 -7.79 9.47 4.54
N GLY A 163 -8.42 8.29 4.46
CA GLY A 163 -8.54 7.40 5.61
C GLY A 163 -7.20 6.91 6.16
N MET A 164 -6.24 6.62 5.28
CA MET A 164 -4.87 6.28 5.67
C MET A 164 -4.19 7.43 6.42
N LEU A 165 -4.32 8.67 5.94
CA LEU A 165 -3.72 9.85 6.57
C LEU A 165 -4.43 10.27 7.87
N GLU A 166 -5.74 10.06 7.95
CA GLU A 166 -6.50 10.20 9.19
C GLU A 166 -6.02 9.20 10.25
N PHE A 167 -5.81 7.95 9.87
CA PHE A 167 -5.21 6.95 10.75
C PHE A 167 -3.80 7.40 11.22
N ALA A 168 -2.93 7.77 10.28
CA ALA A 168 -1.57 8.23 10.62
C ALA A 168 -1.56 9.45 11.55
N THR A 169 -2.53 10.36 11.42
CA THR A 169 -2.67 11.52 12.32
C THR A 169 -2.98 11.10 13.75
N ASN A 170 -3.78 10.06 13.94
CA ASN A 170 -4.18 9.55 15.26
C ASN A 170 -3.15 8.59 15.86
N HIS A 171 -2.22 8.08 15.04
CA HIS A 171 -1.27 7.01 15.37
C HIS A 171 0.15 7.36 14.91
N ILE A 172 0.56 8.62 15.01
CA ILE A 172 1.81 9.12 14.42
C ILE A 172 3.05 8.39 14.97
N GLU A 173 2.96 7.87 16.20
CA GLU A 173 3.99 7.06 16.85
C GLU A 173 4.28 5.72 16.13
N GLU A 174 3.36 5.23 15.29
CA GLU A 174 3.58 4.06 14.44
C GLU A 174 4.37 4.39 13.17
N PHE A 175 4.54 5.69 12.87
CA PHE A 175 5.18 6.16 11.64
C PHE A 175 6.51 6.85 11.89
N ALA A 176 6.65 7.60 12.99
CA ALA A 176 7.82 8.44 13.21
C ALA A 176 8.06 8.81 14.69
N VAL A 177 9.30 9.17 14.99
CA VAL A 177 9.66 9.89 16.22
C VAL A 177 9.59 11.38 15.94
N ILE A 178 8.73 12.09 16.65
CA ILE A 178 8.59 13.54 16.51
C ILE A 178 9.67 14.27 17.31
N LYS A 179 10.41 15.15 16.63
CA LYS A 179 11.47 15.99 17.20
C LYS A 179 11.05 17.45 17.29
#